data_AF-A0A6C0JBY4-F1
#
_entry.id   AF-A0A6C0JBY4-F1
#
_cell.length_a   1.000
_cell.length_b   1.000
_cell.length_c   1.000
_cell.angle_alpha   90.00
_cell.angle_beta   90.00
_cell.angle_gamma   90.00
#
_symmetry.space_group_name_H-M   'P 1'
#
loop_
_entity.id
_entity.type
_entity.pdbx_description
1 polymer ?
#
loop_
_entity_poly.entity_id
_entity_poly.type
_entity_poly.pdbx_seq_one_letter_code
_entity_poly.pdbx_strand_id
1 'polypeptide(L)'
;MCEIPIQYTREFILKLKLDENETLIKNTNLISSLITTDFLDILKTIETFAIDNIPTNNSKSKNQNYNKKKKYRDNCRIPAVRPQTFLNKVGEKSDEIKKSVNGNLNKLSNQNYDKIWSYIKTIYLENKDDFDFIFFIESIFDKATMQPTYCPLYVKLCNDMIIELKSIELDEEFTKLIIDKCVEFKNMIEEINNKNDDIMDVSDYDDFCLKTKKKVYKKGFAQFIGELYKSNFLKETFIEEYVKALVDNTLNTLDKDDENVENNIICLEKLIETCFNYRELQQKSFFANIKLIKDHPKLSKKLKFKILDILHC
;
A
#
# COMPACT_ATOMS: atom_id res chain seq x y z
N MET A 1 9.81 -36.53 21.76
CA MET A 1 11.27 -36.49 21.52
C MET A 1 11.45 -36.00 20.10
N CYS A 2 11.73 -34.71 19.90
CA CYS A 2 12.03 -34.19 18.56
C CYS A 2 13.50 -34.50 18.26
N GLU A 3 13.73 -35.32 17.23
CA GLU A 3 15.07 -35.65 16.76
C GLU A 3 15.70 -34.43 16.08
N ILE A 4 16.97 -34.19 16.38
CA ILE A 4 17.76 -33.07 15.88
C ILE A 4 17.94 -33.25 14.36
N PRO A 5 17.74 -32.21 13.53
CA PRO A 5 17.95 -32.32 12.10
C PRO A 5 19.43 -32.59 11.80
N ILE A 6 19.70 -33.67 11.08
CA ILE A 6 21.05 -34.06 10.66
C ILE A 6 21.58 -32.98 9.71
N GLN A 7 22.57 -32.22 10.17
CA GLN A 7 23.27 -31.23 9.35
C GLN A 7 24.50 -31.86 8.70
N TYR A 8 24.52 -31.87 7.37
CA TYR A 8 25.69 -32.29 6.60
C TYR A 8 26.58 -31.08 6.29
N THR A 9 27.90 -31.26 6.42
CA THR A 9 28.87 -30.20 6.14
C THR A 9 28.91 -29.88 4.64
N ARG A 10 29.22 -28.63 4.31
CA ARG A 10 29.32 -28.16 2.92
C ARG A 10 30.34 -28.97 2.10
N GLU A 11 31.41 -29.44 2.73
CA GLU A 11 32.39 -30.33 2.11
C GLU A 11 31.82 -31.70 1.74
N PHE A 12 30.93 -32.26 2.58
CA PHE A 12 30.26 -33.52 2.27
C PHE A 12 29.36 -33.39 1.03
N ILE A 13 28.61 -32.29 0.95
CA ILE A 13 27.75 -31.99 -0.21
C ILE A 13 28.57 -31.76 -1.48
N LEU A 14 29.74 -31.11 -1.37
CA LEU A 14 30.64 -30.89 -2.51
C LEU A 14 31.30 -32.18 -2.98
N LYS A 15 31.67 -33.10 -2.07
CA LYS A 15 32.16 -34.44 -2.43
C LYS A 15 31.12 -35.29 -3.16
N LEU A 16 29.84 -35.15 -2.82
CA LEU A 16 28.74 -35.81 -3.55
C LEU A 16 28.57 -35.26 -4.98
N LYS A 17 28.93 -33.99 -5.23
CA LYS A 17 28.79 -33.38 -6.56
C LYS A 17 29.96 -33.68 -7.51
N LEU A 18 31.14 -34.01 -6.97
CA LEU A 18 32.35 -34.21 -7.77
C LEU A 18 32.61 -35.68 -8.14
N ASP A 19 31.78 -36.62 -7.67
CA ASP A 19 31.80 -38.06 -7.98
C ASP A 19 33.19 -38.72 -8.05
N GLU A 20 34.10 -38.32 -7.16
CA GLU A 20 35.47 -38.85 -7.15
C GLU A 20 35.58 -40.29 -6.62
N ASN A 21 34.49 -40.90 -6.13
CA ASN A 21 34.51 -42.21 -5.46
C ASN A 21 33.43 -43.21 -5.92
N GLU A 22 32.73 -42.99 -7.04
CA GLU A 22 31.66 -43.88 -7.55
C GLU A 22 30.59 -44.26 -6.49
N THR A 23 30.36 -43.40 -5.49
CA THR A 23 29.40 -43.67 -4.41
C THR A 23 27.95 -43.60 -4.89
N LEU A 24 27.68 -42.88 -5.97
CA LEU A 24 26.36 -42.80 -6.60
C LEU A 24 25.94 -44.13 -7.26
N ILE A 25 26.88 -44.86 -7.89
CA ILE A 25 26.62 -46.14 -8.58
C ILE A 25 26.32 -47.27 -7.59
N LYS A 26 26.93 -47.25 -6.40
CA LYS A 26 26.58 -48.20 -5.32
C LYS A 26 25.17 -47.95 -4.75
N ASN A 27 24.73 -46.69 -4.72
CA ASN A 27 23.41 -46.32 -4.21
C ASN A 27 22.27 -46.59 -5.20
N THR A 28 22.50 -46.58 -6.51
CA THR A 28 21.46 -46.94 -7.48
C THR A 28 21.01 -48.39 -7.33
N ASN A 29 21.95 -49.30 -7.06
CA ASN A 29 21.63 -50.72 -6.82
C ASN A 29 20.85 -50.92 -5.51
N LEU A 30 21.20 -50.14 -4.48
CA LEU A 30 20.52 -50.15 -3.18
C LEU A 30 19.10 -49.57 -3.30
N ILE A 31 18.93 -48.46 -4.03
CA ILE A 31 17.63 -47.86 -4.33
C ILE A 31 16.77 -48.80 -5.18
N SER A 32 17.35 -49.47 -6.18
CA SER A 32 16.62 -50.47 -6.97
C SER A 32 16.22 -51.70 -6.16
N SER A 33 16.97 -52.05 -5.12
CA SER A 33 16.61 -53.13 -4.20
C SER A 33 15.51 -52.75 -3.20
N LEU A 34 15.34 -51.45 -2.94
CA LEU A 34 14.32 -50.89 -2.03
C LEU A 34 12.99 -50.62 -2.75
N ILE A 35 13.03 -50.36 -4.05
CA ILE A 35 11.83 -50.24 -4.90
C ILE A 35 11.41 -51.66 -5.33
N THR A 36 10.94 -52.44 -4.37
CA THR A 36 10.38 -53.77 -4.64
C THR A 36 8.98 -53.64 -5.26
N THR A 37 8.52 -54.71 -5.92
CA THR A 37 7.16 -54.79 -6.46
C THR A 37 6.11 -54.55 -5.37
N ASP A 38 6.36 -55.08 -4.17
CA ASP A 38 5.49 -54.90 -3.01
C ASP A 38 5.41 -53.43 -2.56
N PHE A 39 6.52 -52.69 -2.60
CA PHE A 39 6.53 -51.26 -2.30
C PHE A 39 5.66 -50.48 -3.29
N LEU A 40 5.75 -50.79 -4.58
CA LEU A 40 4.96 -50.14 -5.63
C LEU A 40 3.47 -50.49 -5.53
N ASP A 41 3.12 -51.72 -5.13
CA ASP A 41 1.73 -52.15 -4.95
C ASP A 41 1.09 -51.52 -3.70
N ILE A 42 1.84 -51.34 -2.61
CA ILE A 42 1.40 -50.55 -1.46
C ILE A 42 1.15 -49.09 -1.86
N LEU A 43 2.03 -48.51 -2.69
CA LEU A 43 1.89 -47.13 -3.16
C LEU A 43 0.65 -46.94 -4.05
N LYS A 44 0.38 -47.90 -4.95
CA LYS A 44 -0.88 -47.93 -5.72
C LYS A 44 -2.11 -48.09 -4.83
N THR A 45 -2.02 -48.90 -3.79
CA THR A 45 -3.12 -49.08 -2.84
C THR A 45 -3.43 -47.77 -2.12
N ILE A 46 -2.40 -47.03 -1.67
CA ILE A 46 -2.53 -45.71 -1.06
C ILE A 46 -3.14 -44.70 -2.04
N GLU A 47 -2.70 -44.70 -3.31
CA GLU A 47 -3.31 -43.85 -4.36
C GLU A 47 -4.79 -44.16 -4.58
N THR A 48 -5.18 -45.43 -4.63
CA THR A 48 -6.60 -45.81 -4.79
C THR A 48 -7.46 -45.34 -3.61
N PHE A 49 -6.98 -45.47 -2.37
CA PHE A 49 -7.69 -44.98 -1.18
C PHE A 49 -7.71 -43.45 -1.07
N ALA A 50 -6.69 -42.76 -1.63
CA ALA A 50 -6.63 -41.30 -1.66
C ALA A 50 -7.63 -40.72 -2.67
N ILE A 51 -7.86 -41.38 -3.81
CA ILE A 51 -8.80 -40.94 -4.85
C ILE A 51 -10.26 -41.05 -4.39
N ASP A 52 -10.62 -42.08 -3.61
CA ASP A 52 -11.98 -42.31 -3.12
C ASP A 52 -12.44 -41.33 -2.03
N ASN A 53 -11.55 -40.50 -1.49
CA ASN A 53 -11.84 -39.52 -0.42
C ASN A 53 -11.63 -38.04 -0.81
N ILE A 54 -11.55 -37.73 -2.11
CA ILE A 54 -11.45 -36.33 -2.58
C ILE A 54 -12.87 -35.77 -2.78
N PRO A 55 -13.30 -34.72 -2.05
CA PRO A 55 -14.54 -34.03 -2.35
C PRO A 55 -14.38 -33.27 -3.68
N THR A 56 -15.00 -33.78 -4.74
CA THR A 56 -15.04 -33.12 -6.05
C THR A 56 -16.14 -32.05 -6.05
N ASN A 57 -15.74 -30.79 -6.14
CA ASN A 57 -16.63 -29.68 -6.49
C ASN A 57 -16.21 -29.08 -7.82
N ASN A 58 -16.99 -29.37 -8.87
CA ASN A 58 -17.32 -28.54 -10.06
C ASN A 58 -17.75 -29.48 -11.21
N SER A 59 -18.79 -29.25 -12.02
CA SER A 59 -19.76 -28.17 -12.19
C SER A 59 -20.82 -28.59 -13.25
N LYS A 60 -21.96 -27.87 -13.30
CA LYS A 60 -22.90 -27.69 -14.44
C LYS A 60 -23.85 -28.82 -14.89
N SER A 61 -25.13 -28.61 -14.52
CA SER A 61 -26.32 -28.57 -15.40
C SER A 61 -26.55 -29.67 -16.45
N LYS A 62 -27.57 -30.52 -16.21
CA LYS A 62 -28.62 -30.84 -17.20
C LYS A 62 -29.88 -31.38 -16.50
N ASN A 63 -31.03 -30.80 -16.85
CA ASN A 63 -32.37 -31.13 -16.37
C ASN A 63 -32.76 -32.58 -16.71
N GLN A 64 -33.43 -33.28 -15.79
CA GLN A 64 -34.77 -33.85 -16.04
C GLN A 64 -35.46 -34.34 -14.74
N ASN A 65 -36.68 -33.81 -14.57
CA ASN A 65 -37.73 -34.01 -13.58
C ASN A 65 -37.86 -35.38 -12.90
N TYR A 66 -37.92 -35.36 -11.56
CA TYR A 66 -38.94 -36.11 -10.80
C TYR A 66 -39.47 -35.29 -9.63
N ASN A 67 -40.79 -35.06 -9.65
CA ASN A 67 -41.59 -34.42 -8.63
C ASN A 67 -41.36 -35.06 -7.25
N LYS A 68 -40.92 -34.27 -6.25
CA LYS A 68 -41.29 -34.45 -4.85
C LYS A 68 -41.29 -33.10 -4.13
N LYS A 69 -42.49 -32.58 -3.94
CA LYS A 69 -42.80 -31.42 -3.09
C LYS A 69 -42.16 -31.60 -1.71
N LYS A 70 -41.27 -30.69 -1.30
CA LYS A 70 -41.13 -30.28 0.10
C LYS A 70 -41.11 -28.76 0.16
N LYS A 71 -42.24 -28.23 0.63
CA LYS A 71 -42.43 -26.86 1.07
C LYS A 71 -41.44 -26.59 2.20
N TYR A 72 -40.53 -25.63 2.06
CA TYR A 72 -40.12 -24.70 3.12
C TYR A 72 -39.52 -23.48 2.40
N ARG A 73 -40.36 -22.47 2.16
CA ARG A 73 -39.89 -21.11 1.90
C ARG A 73 -39.60 -20.51 3.26
N ASP A 74 -38.34 -20.39 3.64
CA ASP A 74 -37.96 -19.39 4.65
C ASP A 74 -37.97 -18.03 3.98
N ASN A 75 -39.17 -17.45 3.88
CA ASN A 75 -39.41 -16.06 3.48
C ASN A 75 -39.07 -15.07 4.62
N CYS A 76 -38.22 -15.43 5.57
CA CYS A 76 -37.92 -14.63 6.76
C CYS A 76 -36.41 -14.40 6.96
N ARG A 77 -35.67 -14.08 5.90
CA ARG A 77 -34.44 -13.30 6.08
C ARG A 77 -34.71 -11.86 5.69
N ILE A 78 -35.15 -11.10 6.69
CA ILE A 78 -35.10 -9.64 6.67
C ILE A 78 -33.63 -9.26 6.42
N PRO A 79 -33.32 -8.29 5.53
CA PRO A 79 -31.96 -7.79 5.35
C PRO A 79 -31.38 -7.45 6.73
N ALA A 80 -30.11 -7.80 6.99
CA ALA A 80 -29.48 -7.48 8.26
C ALA A 80 -29.53 -5.96 8.50
N VAL A 81 -30.47 -5.51 9.32
CA VAL A 81 -30.53 -4.13 9.79
C VAL A 81 -29.39 -3.96 10.77
N ARG A 82 -28.44 -3.09 10.44
CA ARG A 82 -27.35 -2.76 11.36
C ARG A 82 -27.97 -2.19 12.64
N PRO A 83 -27.55 -2.60 13.85
CA PRO A 83 -28.12 -2.08 15.09
C PRO A 83 -27.93 -0.57 15.12
N GLN A 84 -29.03 0.16 15.29
CA GLN A 84 -29.03 1.61 15.45
C GLN A 84 -28.48 1.90 16.85
N THR A 85 -27.19 2.22 16.95
CA THR A 85 -26.56 2.58 18.21
C THR A 85 -26.99 3.99 18.61
N PHE A 86 -27.41 4.17 19.86
CA PHE A 86 -27.88 5.43 20.47
C PHE A 86 -26.84 6.58 20.48
N LEU A 87 -25.67 6.41 19.84
CA LEU A 87 -24.57 7.36 19.80
C LEU A 87 -24.45 8.12 18.47
N ASN A 88 -25.24 7.79 17.44
CA ASN A 88 -25.30 8.56 16.18
C ASN A 88 -26.27 9.75 16.29
N LYS A 89 -26.05 10.63 17.25
CA LYS A 89 -26.62 11.99 17.23
C LYS A 89 -25.52 13.02 17.05
N VAL A 90 -24.69 12.79 16.05
CA VAL A 90 -24.13 13.86 15.21
C VAL A 90 -25.03 13.81 13.96
N GLY A 91 -25.72 14.90 13.61
CA GLY A 91 -26.97 14.87 12.83
C GLY A 91 -27.02 13.82 11.70
N GLU A 92 -28.06 12.96 11.68
CA GLU A 92 -28.21 11.82 10.74
C GLU A 92 -27.96 12.22 9.27
N LYS A 93 -28.36 13.44 8.91
CA LYS A 93 -28.17 14.02 7.58
C LYS A 93 -26.70 14.23 7.20
N SER A 94 -25.85 14.69 8.13
CA SER A 94 -24.42 14.90 7.87
C SER A 94 -23.68 13.57 7.65
N ASP A 95 -24.00 12.54 8.42
CA ASP A 95 -23.41 11.20 8.25
C ASP A 95 -23.81 10.53 6.93
N GLU A 96 -25.03 10.76 6.46
CA GLU A 96 -25.49 10.29 5.15
C GLU A 96 -24.73 10.99 4.01
N ILE A 97 -24.53 12.30 4.12
CA ILE A 97 -23.71 13.08 3.17
C ILE A 97 -22.29 12.53 3.12
N LYS A 98 -21.64 12.33 4.29
CA LYS A 98 -20.29 11.75 4.39
C LYS A 98 -20.18 10.40 3.69
N LYS A 99 -21.16 9.51 3.92
CA LYS A 99 -21.22 8.19 3.26
C LYS A 99 -21.38 8.31 1.75
N SER A 100 -22.24 9.22 1.29
CA SER A 100 -22.49 9.45 -0.14
C SER A 100 -21.25 10.00 -0.85
N VAL A 101 -20.60 11.01 -0.26
CA VAL A 101 -19.35 11.59 -0.75
C VAL A 101 -18.25 10.53 -0.82
N ASN A 102 -18.03 9.77 0.27
CA ASN A 102 -17.02 8.71 0.29
C ASN A 102 -17.34 7.58 -0.71
N GLY A 103 -18.61 7.24 -0.88
CA GLY A 103 -19.06 6.27 -1.89
C GLY A 103 -18.77 6.70 -3.33
N ASN A 104 -18.86 8.01 -3.61
CA ASN A 104 -18.46 8.60 -4.90
C ASN A 104 -16.94 8.59 -5.08
N LEU A 105 -16.19 9.02 -4.06
CA LEU A 105 -14.72 9.00 -4.09
C LEU A 105 -14.16 7.58 -4.32
N ASN A 106 -14.78 6.53 -3.76
CA ASN A 106 -14.37 5.14 -3.99
C ASN A 106 -14.53 4.66 -5.45
N LYS A 107 -15.40 5.33 -6.22
CA LYS A 107 -15.68 5.00 -7.62
C LYS A 107 -14.91 5.91 -8.58
N LEU A 108 -14.15 6.87 -8.06
CA LEU A 108 -13.45 7.88 -8.85
C LEU A 108 -12.39 7.24 -9.75
N SER A 109 -12.44 7.55 -11.04
CA SER A 109 -11.46 7.13 -12.04
C SER A 109 -11.40 8.15 -13.17
N ASN A 110 -10.36 8.08 -14.00
CA ASN A 110 -10.21 9.00 -15.14
C ASN A 110 -11.41 8.94 -16.12
N GLN A 111 -12.02 7.76 -16.31
CA GLN A 111 -13.10 7.55 -17.28
C GLN A 111 -14.44 8.11 -16.84
N ASN A 112 -14.69 8.15 -15.54
CA ASN A 112 -15.99 8.55 -14.97
C ASN A 112 -15.90 9.83 -14.15
N TYR A 113 -14.76 10.53 -14.21
CA TYR A 113 -14.48 11.71 -13.41
C TYR A 113 -15.59 12.76 -13.48
N ASP A 114 -15.96 13.20 -14.68
CA ASP A 114 -16.95 14.28 -14.85
C ASP A 114 -18.31 13.93 -14.23
N LYS A 115 -18.68 12.64 -14.32
CA LYS A 115 -19.91 12.12 -13.73
C LYS A 115 -19.84 12.09 -12.20
N ILE A 116 -18.73 11.60 -11.63
CA ILE A 116 -18.51 11.54 -10.18
C ILE A 116 -18.43 12.94 -9.59
N TRP A 117 -17.70 13.86 -10.25
CA TRP A 117 -17.63 15.26 -9.85
C TRP A 117 -19.02 15.90 -9.84
N SER A 118 -19.81 15.70 -10.90
CA SER A 118 -21.19 16.21 -10.95
C SER A 118 -22.03 15.75 -9.76
N TYR A 119 -21.91 14.48 -9.35
CA TYR A 119 -22.61 13.98 -8.16
C TYR A 119 -22.13 14.62 -6.86
N ILE A 120 -20.81 14.76 -6.67
CA ILE A 120 -20.25 15.43 -5.48
C ILE A 120 -20.71 16.88 -5.43
N LYS A 121 -20.66 17.59 -6.56
CA LYS A 121 -21.14 18.96 -6.70
C LYS A 121 -22.62 19.08 -6.38
N THR A 122 -23.48 18.20 -6.88
CA THR A 122 -24.91 18.20 -6.54
C THR A 122 -25.13 17.99 -5.04
N ILE A 123 -24.45 17.02 -4.42
CA ILE A 123 -24.54 16.79 -2.97
C ILE A 123 -24.16 18.04 -2.18
N TYR A 124 -23.07 18.70 -2.57
CA TYR A 124 -22.64 19.96 -1.98
C TYR A 124 -23.70 21.07 -2.14
N LEU A 125 -24.20 21.29 -3.36
CA LEU A 125 -25.17 22.35 -3.64
C LEU A 125 -26.50 22.17 -2.88
N GLU A 126 -26.95 20.93 -2.70
CA GLU A 126 -28.17 20.59 -1.95
C GLU A 126 -27.98 20.69 -0.43
N ASN A 127 -26.74 20.66 0.07
CA ASN A 127 -26.43 20.53 1.49
C ASN A 127 -25.30 21.46 1.95
N LYS A 128 -25.27 22.71 1.48
CA LYS A 128 -24.17 23.66 1.75
C LYS A 128 -23.83 23.81 3.24
N ASP A 129 -24.85 23.93 4.10
CA ASP A 129 -24.66 24.16 5.54
C ASP A 129 -24.19 22.90 6.29
N ASP A 130 -24.47 21.71 5.74
CA ASP A 130 -24.17 20.41 6.36
C ASP A 130 -22.92 19.75 5.74
N PHE A 131 -22.30 20.36 4.72
CA PHE A 131 -21.17 19.79 4.00
C PHE A 131 -19.87 19.92 4.80
N ASP A 132 -19.36 18.79 5.26
CA ASP A 132 -18.12 18.73 6.04
C ASP A 132 -16.88 18.74 5.12
N PHE A 133 -16.32 19.94 4.90
CA PHE A 133 -15.11 20.13 4.10
C PHE A 133 -13.88 19.44 4.70
N ILE A 134 -13.79 19.36 6.03
CA ILE A 134 -12.68 18.72 6.72
C ILE A 134 -12.69 17.22 6.39
N PHE A 135 -13.84 16.57 6.58
CA PHE A 135 -14.02 15.17 6.24
C PHE A 135 -13.76 14.89 4.74
N PHE A 136 -14.19 15.80 3.86
CA PHE A 136 -13.96 15.67 2.43
C PHE A 136 -12.46 15.67 2.09
N ILE A 137 -11.70 16.63 2.64
CA ILE A 137 -10.25 16.72 2.47
C ILE A 137 -9.56 15.49 3.07
N GLU A 138 -9.91 15.09 4.29
CA GLU A 138 -9.35 13.89 4.93
C GLU A 138 -9.58 12.63 4.08
N SER A 139 -10.80 12.48 3.53
CA SER A 139 -11.12 11.37 2.64
C SER A 139 -10.31 11.39 1.34
N ILE A 140 -9.98 12.56 0.80
CA ILE A 140 -9.12 12.70 -0.38
C ILE A 140 -7.69 12.31 -0.03
N PHE A 141 -7.13 12.84 1.07
CA PHE A 141 -5.77 12.53 1.51
C PHE A 141 -5.60 11.04 1.79
N ASP A 142 -6.53 10.41 2.52
CA ASP A 142 -6.50 8.97 2.79
C ASP A 142 -6.47 8.13 1.52
N LYS A 143 -7.21 8.53 0.48
CA LYS A 143 -7.23 7.79 -0.78
C LYS A 143 -6.00 8.07 -1.64
N ALA A 144 -5.55 9.32 -1.71
CA ALA A 144 -4.38 9.72 -2.47
C ALA A 144 -3.11 9.04 -1.94
N THR A 145 -2.96 8.97 -0.62
CA THR A 145 -1.82 8.29 0.02
C THR A 145 -1.83 6.78 -0.18
N MET A 146 -3.00 6.15 -0.28
CA MET A 146 -3.11 4.72 -0.57
C MET A 146 -3.01 4.38 -2.06
N GLN A 147 -3.30 5.35 -2.94
CA GLN A 147 -3.39 5.15 -4.38
C GLN A 147 -2.57 6.21 -5.14
N PRO A 148 -1.22 6.13 -5.11
CA PRO A 148 -0.35 7.18 -5.65
C PRO A 148 -0.58 7.47 -7.15
N THR A 149 -1.04 6.48 -7.91
CA THR A 149 -1.34 6.62 -9.35
C THR A 149 -2.54 7.53 -9.63
N TYR A 150 -3.43 7.70 -8.66
CA TYR A 150 -4.61 8.56 -8.78
C TYR A 150 -4.41 9.94 -8.15
N CYS A 151 -3.23 10.26 -7.62
CA CYS A 151 -2.92 11.59 -7.08
C CYS A 151 -3.31 12.75 -8.01
N PRO A 152 -2.98 12.73 -9.32
CA PRO A 152 -3.39 13.81 -10.23
C PRO A 152 -4.91 14.01 -10.30
N LEU A 153 -5.67 12.90 -10.19
CA LEU A 153 -7.13 12.92 -10.23
C LEU A 153 -7.72 13.54 -8.97
N TYR A 154 -7.14 13.25 -7.81
CA TYR A 154 -7.52 13.85 -6.54
C TYR A 154 -7.20 15.34 -6.48
N VAL A 155 -6.06 15.78 -7.03
CA VAL A 155 -5.72 17.21 -7.13
C VAL A 155 -6.66 17.94 -8.09
N LYS A 156 -7.03 17.30 -9.22
CA LYS A 156 -8.06 17.83 -10.13
C LYS A 156 -9.39 18.05 -9.39
N LEU A 157 -9.80 17.12 -8.54
CA LEU A 157 -11.01 17.24 -7.71
C LEU A 157 -10.95 18.44 -6.75
N CYS A 158 -9.81 18.66 -6.10
CA CYS A 158 -9.60 19.85 -5.26
C CYS A 158 -9.73 21.14 -6.07
N ASN A 159 -9.15 21.20 -7.27
CA ASN A 159 -9.23 22.36 -8.15
C ASN A 159 -10.67 22.65 -8.61
N ASP A 160 -11.41 21.62 -9.01
CA ASP A 160 -12.80 21.79 -9.43
C ASP A 160 -13.69 22.24 -8.25
N MET A 161 -13.40 21.77 -7.03
CA MET A 161 -14.06 22.26 -5.82
C MET A 161 -13.74 23.73 -5.54
N ILE A 162 -12.48 24.14 -5.68
CA ILE A 162 -12.06 25.54 -5.53
C ILE A 162 -12.78 26.44 -6.53
N ILE A 163 -12.90 26.01 -7.80
CA ILE A 163 -13.62 26.77 -8.83
C ILE A 163 -15.09 26.96 -8.43
N GLU A 164 -15.73 25.95 -7.85
CA GLU A 164 -17.10 26.06 -7.36
C GLU A 164 -17.22 27.04 -6.18
N LEU A 165 -16.28 26.97 -5.23
CA LEU A 165 -16.28 27.77 -4.01
C LEU A 165 -15.94 29.25 -4.23
N LYS A 166 -15.28 29.59 -5.35
CA LYS A 166 -15.02 30.99 -5.74
C LYS A 166 -16.28 31.85 -5.83
N SER A 167 -17.41 31.23 -6.19
CA SER A 167 -18.69 31.95 -6.31
C SER A 167 -19.21 32.51 -4.99
N ILE A 168 -18.72 31.98 -3.86
CA ILE A 168 -19.12 32.34 -2.50
C ILE A 168 -17.93 32.73 -1.62
N GLU A 169 -16.77 33.00 -2.23
CA GLU A 169 -15.55 33.46 -1.55
C GLU A 169 -15.04 32.50 -0.45
N LEU A 170 -15.32 31.19 -0.57
CA LEU A 170 -14.82 30.15 0.34
C LEU A 170 -13.61 29.38 -0.20
N ASP A 171 -13.10 29.75 -1.37
CA ASP A 171 -11.98 29.07 -2.00
C ASP A 171 -10.67 29.23 -1.22
N GLU A 172 -10.43 30.40 -0.62
CA GLU A 172 -9.27 30.65 0.24
C GLU A 172 -9.29 29.77 1.50
N GLU A 173 -10.46 29.65 2.16
CA GLU A 173 -10.63 28.82 3.35
C GLU A 173 -10.42 27.34 3.04
N PHE A 174 -10.96 26.86 1.92
CA PHE A 174 -10.77 25.48 1.49
C PHE A 174 -9.31 25.18 1.12
N THR A 175 -8.64 26.11 0.44
CA THR A 175 -7.21 26.00 0.13
C THR A 175 -6.38 25.96 1.40
N LYS A 176 -6.73 26.77 2.40
CA LYS A 176 -6.08 26.77 3.71
C LYS A 176 -6.21 25.42 4.41
N LEU A 177 -7.39 24.79 4.39
CA LEU A 177 -7.58 23.44 4.96
C LEU A 177 -6.65 22.39 4.32
N ILE A 178 -6.43 22.47 2.99
CA ILE A 178 -5.50 21.57 2.29
C ILE A 178 -4.06 21.82 2.75
N ILE A 179 -3.65 23.08 2.87
CA ILE A 179 -2.30 23.46 3.34
C ILE A 179 -2.09 23.01 4.79
N ASP A 180 -3.06 23.27 5.66
CA ASP A 180 -3.02 22.87 7.08
C ASP A 180 -2.85 21.35 7.21
N LYS A 181 -3.55 20.56 6.38
CA LYS A 181 -3.33 19.11 6.33
C LYS A 181 -1.94 18.73 5.84
N CYS A 182 -1.39 19.41 4.85
CA CYS A 182 -0.01 19.15 4.41
C CYS A 182 1.00 19.40 5.54
N VAL A 183 0.81 20.45 6.33
CA VAL A 183 1.63 20.77 7.50
C VAL A 183 1.47 19.72 8.60
N GLU A 184 0.24 19.33 8.94
CA GLU A 184 -0.06 18.27 9.91
C GLU A 184 0.68 16.98 9.56
N PHE A 185 0.62 16.56 8.29
CA PHE A 185 1.30 15.36 7.82
C PHE A 185 2.82 15.47 7.84
N LYS A 186 3.39 16.62 7.47
CA LYS A 186 4.85 16.86 7.57
C LYS A 186 5.31 16.65 9.03
N ASN A 187 4.61 17.26 9.99
CA ASN A 187 4.92 17.15 11.41
C ASN A 187 4.77 15.70 11.91
N MET A 188 3.70 15.01 11.51
CA MET A 188 3.48 13.59 11.84
C MET A 188 4.64 12.71 11.35
N ILE A 189 5.16 12.97 10.15
CA ILE A 189 6.29 12.21 9.59
C ILE A 189 7.57 12.47 10.39
N GLU A 190 7.87 13.72 10.73
CA GLU A 190 9.03 14.10 11.55
C GLU A 190 8.97 13.44 12.93
N GLU A 191 7.81 13.41 13.58
CA GLU A 191 7.63 12.72 14.87
C GLU A 191 7.85 11.21 14.77
N ILE A 192 7.34 10.57 13.71
CA ILE A 192 7.54 9.12 13.49
C ILE A 192 9.02 8.82 13.27
N ASN A 193 9.74 9.67 12.54
CA ASN A 193 11.16 9.46 12.28
C ASN A 193 12.03 9.64 13.53
N ASN A 194 11.57 10.40 14.52
CA ASN A 194 12.25 10.59 15.80
C ASN A 194 12.02 9.43 16.79
N LYS A 195 10.96 8.64 16.61
CA LYS A 195 10.64 7.47 17.43
C LYS A 195 11.31 6.24 16.80
N ASN A 196 12.41 5.78 17.40
CA ASN A 196 13.11 4.55 17.02
C ASN A 196 12.28 3.29 17.38
N ASP A 197 11.07 3.13 16.84
CA ASP A 197 10.21 1.93 17.03
C ASP A 197 10.51 0.85 15.98
N ASP A 198 11.81 0.62 15.71
CA ASP A 198 12.28 -0.22 14.61
C ASP A 198 12.42 -1.70 14.96
N ILE A 199 12.04 -2.11 16.18
CA ILE A 199 11.92 -3.54 16.49
C ILE A 199 10.60 -4.04 15.90
N MET A 200 10.69 -4.66 14.72
CA MET A 200 9.57 -5.38 14.11
C MET A 200 9.37 -6.69 14.85
N ASP A 201 8.32 -6.80 15.67
CA ASP A 201 7.94 -8.09 16.25
C ASP A 201 7.18 -8.89 15.18
N VAL A 202 7.89 -9.79 14.50
CA VAL A 202 7.31 -10.66 13.46
C VAL A 202 6.21 -11.58 14.04
N SER A 203 6.13 -11.71 15.38
CA SER A 203 5.09 -12.49 16.05
C SER A 203 3.77 -11.73 16.24
N ASP A 204 3.77 -10.40 16.08
CA ASP A 204 2.57 -9.55 16.14
C ASP A 204 2.14 -9.09 14.73
N TYR A 205 1.16 -9.79 14.18
CA TYR A 205 0.61 -9.51 12.85
C TYR A 205 -0.03 -8.11 12.75
N ASP A 206 -0.58 -7.58 13.84
CA ASP A 206 -1.23 -6.28 13.84
C ASP A 206 -0.19 -5.15 13.80
N ASP A 207 0.93 -5.27 14.52
CA ASP A 207 2.06 -4.32 14.43
C ASP A 207 2.69 -4.32 13.03
N PHE A 208 2.89 -5.50 12.43
CA PHE A 208 3.37 -5.63 11.05
C PHE A 208 2.45 -4.91 10.05
N CYS A 209 1.13 -5.10 10.17
CA CYS A 209 0.14 -4.44 9.32
C CYS A 209 0.18 -2.92 9.49
N LEU A 210 0.30 -2.43 10.73
CA LEU A 210 0.36 -0.98 11.03
C LEU A 210 1.63 -0.34 10.47
N LYS A 211 2.80 -0.94 10.68
CA LYS A 211 4.08 -0.44 10.15
C LYS A 211 4.11 -0.44 8.62
N THR A 212 3.59 -1.49 8.00
CA THR A 212 3.47 -1.57 6.53
C THR A 212 2.54 -0.49 6.00
N LYS A 213 1.38 -0.30 6.64
CA LYS A 213 0.44 0.77 6.28
C LYS A 213 1.10 2.14 6.38
N LYS A 214 1.88 2.42 7.44
CA LYS A 214 2.64 3.67 7.59
C LYS A 214 3.67 3.87 6.47
N LYS A 215 4.41 2.82 6.07
CA LYS A 215 5.38 2.88 4.97
C LYS A 215 4.71 3.22 3.63
N VAL A 216 3.60 2.54 3.31
CA VAL A 216 2.80 2.83 2.10
C VAL A 216 2.25 4.26 2.14
N TYR A 217 1.75 4.68 3.31
CA TYR A 217 1.20 6.01 3.53
C TYR A 217 2.22 7.12 3.27
N LYS A 218 3.43 7.02 3.85
CA LYS A 218 4.53 7.98 3.61
C LYS A 218 4.86 8.10 2.12
N LYS A 219 4.96 6.97 1.41
CA LYS A 219 5.27 6.95 -0.01
C LYS A 219 4.20 7.63 -0.86
N GLY A 220 2.93 7.31 -0.64
CA GLY A 220 1.85 7.94 -1.40
C GLY A 220 1.67 9.41 -1.07
N PHE A 221 1.93 9.80 0.17
CA PHE A 221 1.96 11.20 0.57
C PHE A 221 3.02 12.00 -0.19
N ALA A 222 4.24 11.47 -0.34
CA ALA A 222 5.29 12.13 -1.12
C ALA A 222 4.86 12.39 -2.58
N GLN A 223 4.20 11.42 -3.22
CA GLN A 223 3.64 11.63 -4.57
C GLN A 223 2.53 12.70 -4.57
N PHE A 224 1.62 12.64 -3.60
CA PHE A 224 0.48 13.55 -3.55
C PHE A 224 0.90 15.00 -3.31
N ILE A 225 1.86 15.23 -2.40
CA ILE A 225 2.46 16.55 -2.17
C ILE A 225 3.11 17.10 -3.44
N GLY A 226 3.78 16.25 -4.22
CA GLY A 226 4.33 16.68 -5.50
C GLY A 226 3.27 17.16 -6.49
N GLU A 227 2.15 16.42 -6.61
CA GLU A 227 1.05 16.83 -7.48
C GLU A 227 0.34 18.11 -6.99
N LEU A 228 0.21 18.28 -5.67
CA LEU A 228 -0.33 19.50 -5.06
C LEU A 228 0.57 20.71 -5.35
N TYR A 229 1.89 20.56 -5.24
CA TYR A 229 2.85 21.60 -5.61
C TYR A 229 2.74 21.98 -7.09
N LYS A 230 2.70 20.98 -7.98
CA LYS A 230 2.54 21.19 -9.43
C LYS A 230 1.25 21.94 -9.78
N SER A 231 0.21 21.80 -8.96
CA SER A 231 -1.06 22.50 -9.11
C SER A 231 -1.14 23.83 -8.33
N ASN A 232 0.00 24.35 -7.83
CA ASN A 232 0.14 25.62 -7.11
C ASN A 232 -0.60 25.71 -5.76
N PHE A 233 -0.90 24.59 -5.10
CA PHE A 233 -1.44 24.59 -3.74
C PHE A 233 -0.37 24.92 -2.70
N LEU A 234 0.87 24.50 -2.95
CA LEU A 234 1.98 24.59 -2.02
C LEU A 234 3.01 25.59 -2.54
N LYS A 235 3.60 26.35 -1.62
CA LYS A 235 4.70 27.25 -1.94
C LYS A 235 6.00 26.48 -2.09
N GLU A 236 6.91 27.02 -2.89
CA GLU A 236 8.25 26.47 -3.08
C GLU A 236 8.98 26.28 -1.74
N THR A 237 8.85 27.24 -0.82
CA THR A 237 9.46 27.17 0.52
C THR A 237 9.03 25.93 1.30
N PHE A 238 7.75 25.55 1.22
CA PHE A 238 7.23 24.35 1.90
C PHE A 238 7.87 23.08 1.35
N ILE A 239 7.96 22.97 0.02
CA ILE A 239 8.56 21.80 -0.63
C ILE A 239 10.05 21.73 -0.36
N GLU A 240 10.78 22.84 -0.42
CA GLU A 240 12.20 22.86 -0.10
C GLU A 240 12.49 22.39 1.33
N GLU A 241 11.71 22.88 2.31
CA GLU A 241 11.83 22.44 3.70
C GLU A 241 11.49 20.95 3.84
N TYR A 242 10.45 20.47 3.15
CA TYR A 242 10.04 19.07 3.22
C TYR A 242 11.08 18.13 2.61
N VAL A 243 11.64 18.48 1.45
CA VAL A 243 12.72 17.71 0.80
C VAL A 243 13.96 17.72 1.69
N LYS A 244 14.33 18.89 2.24
CA LYS A 244 15.47 19.01 3.14
C LYS A 244 15.32 18.12 4.38
N ALA A 245 14.15 18.15 5.03
CA ALA A 245 13.86 17.28 6.18
C ALA A 245 13.97 15.79 5.82
N LEU A 246 13.50 15.39 4.63
CA LEU A 246 13.60 14.01 4.16
C LEU A 246 15.06 13.59 3.88
N VAL A 247 15.85 14.47 3.26
CA VAL A 247 17.27 14.24 2.97
C VAL A 247 18.09 14.15 4.26
N ASP A 248 17.89 15.07 5.19
CA ASP A 248 18.59 15.09 6.48
C ASP A 248 18.22 13.86 7.32
N ASN A 249 16.94 13.45 7.31
CA ASN A 249 16.53 12.19 7.94
C ASN A 249 17.20 10.97 7.29
N THR A 250 17.30 10.95 5.95
CA THR A 250 17.96 9.84 5.23
C THR A 250 19.43 9.69 5.65
N LEU A 251 20.16 10.80 5.77
CA LEU A 251 21.54 10.81 6.27
C LEU A 251 21.61 10.28 7.71
N ASN A 252 20.75 10.77 8.61
CA ASN A 252 20.73 10.32 10.00
C ASN A 252 20.41 8.81 10.13
N THR A 253 19.51 8.27 9.31
CA THR A 253 19.17 6.84 9.30
C THR A 253 20.29 5.95 8.74
N LEU A 254 21.07 6.46 7.77
CA LEU A 254 22.22 5.75 7.20
C LEU A 254 23.33 5.51 8.23
N ASP A 255 23.54 6.46 9.14
CA ASP A 255 24.53 6.31 10.21
C ASP A 255 24.11 5.26 11.24
N LYS A 256 22.80 5.08 11.45
CA LYS A 256 22.20 4.23 12.49
C LYS A 256 21.86 2.79 12.06
N ASP A 257 22.15 2.39 10.82
CA ASP A 257 21.82 1.06 10.26
C ASP A 257 20.31 0.72 10.29
N ASP A 258 19.45 1.72 10.06
CA ASP A 258 18.00 1.55 10.02
C ASP A 258 17.51 1.05 8.63
N GLU A 259 16.54 0.13 8.64
CA GLU A 259 15.87 -0.40 7.44
C GLU A 259 15.00 0.64 6.70
N ASN A 260 14.72 1.80 7.32
CA ASN A 260 13.88 2.84 6.70
C ASN A 260 14.57 3.65 5.59
N VAL A 261 15.87 3.47 5.35
CA VAL A 261 16.64 4.19 4.31
C VAL A 261 16.04 3.99 2.91
N GLU A 262 15.64 2.77 2.53
CA GLU A 262 15.04 2.50 1.22
C GLU A 262 13.73 3.27 1.03
N ASN A 263 12.88 3.34 2.07
CA ASN A 263 11.62 4.06 1.99
C ASN A 263 11.83 5.56 1.83
N ASN A 264 12.79 6.14 2.57
CA ASN A 264 13.10 7.57 2.46
C ASN A 264 13.62 7.92 1.05
N ILE A 265 14.49 7.08 0.47
CA ILE A 265 15.01 7.28 -0.88
C ILE A 265 13.90 7.16 -1.93
N ILE A 266 12.97 6.21 -1.78
CA ILE A 266 11.82 6.08 -2.71
C ILE A 266 10.89 7.31 -2.61
N CYS A 267 10.65 7.82 -1.41
CA CYS A 267 9.88 9.06 -1.23
C CYS A 267 10.59 10.25 -1.88
N LEU A 268 11.92 10.35 -1.70
CA LEU A 268 12.73 11.41 -2.27
C LEU A 268 12.71 11.37 -3.80
N GLU A 269 12.86 10.18 -4.39
CA GLU A 269 12.75 9.93 -5.83
C GLU A 269 11.40 10.43 -6.36
N LYS A 270 10.29 9.99 -5.79
CA LYS A 270 8.95 10.36 -6.25
C LYS A 270 8.66 11.86 -6.12
N LEU A 271 9.11 12.47 -5.02
CA LEU A 271 8.91 13.89 -4.77
C LEU A 271 9.72 14.73 -5.76
N ILE A 272 11.00 14.40 -5.98
CA ILE A 272 11.85 15.15 -6.91
C ILE A 272 11.40 14.99 -8.35
N GLU A 273 11.08 13.77 -8.79
CA GLU A 273 10.53 13.48 -10.13
C GLU A 273 9.28 14.33 -10.44
N THR A 274 8.47 14.63 -9.42
CA THR A 274 7.22 15.36 -9.58
C THR A 274 7.41 16.88 -9.47
N CYS A 275 8.33 17.33 -8.61
CA CYS A 275 8.47 18.76 -8.25
C CYS A 275 9.55 19.52 -9.01
N PHE A 276 10.66 18.88 -9.41
CA PHE A 276 11.84 19.60 -9.90
C PHE A 276 12.36 19.01 -11.20
N ASN A 277 12.87 19.89 -12.07
CA ASN A 277 13.81 19.48 -13.11
C ASN A 277 15.26 19.55 -12.60
N TYR A 278 16.20 18.95 -13.34
CA TYR A 278 17.60 18.91 -12.95
C TYR A 278 18.20 20.27 -12.59
N ARG A 279 17.89 21.30 -13.39
CA ARG A 279 18.50 22.64 -13.26
C ARG A 279 18.04 23.34 -12.00
N GLU A 280 16.76 23.18 -11.64
CA GLU A 280 16.20 23.68 -10.39
C GLU A 280 16.80 22.95 -9.20
N LEU A 281 16.87 21.61 -9.29
CA LEU A 281 17.40 20.76 -8.22
C LEU A 281 18.85 21.13 -7.86
N GLN A 282 19.69 21.38 -8.87
CA GLN A 282 21.10 21.77 -8.68
C GLN A 282 21.29 23.04 -7.84
N GLN A 283 20.31 23.95 -7.85
CA GLN A 283 20.39 25.23 -7.14
C GLN A 283 19.91 25.12 -5.69
N LYS A 284 19.33 23.98 -5.29
CA LYS A 284 18.76 23.80 -3.96
C LYS A 284 19.83 23.52 -2.91
N SER A 285 19.60 24.03 -1.69
CA SER A 285 20.54 23.89 -0.56
C SER A 285 20.82 22.44 -0.16
N PHE A 286 19.86 21.53 -0.37
CA PHE A 286 19.98 20.11 -0.04
C PHE A 286 20.64 19.26 -1.14
N PHE A 287 20.97 19.84 -2.31
CA PHE A 287 21.56 19.08 -3.43
C PHE A 287 22.90 18.44 -3.07
N ALA A 288 23.74 19.13 -2.29
CA ALA A 288 25.00 18.60 -1.79
C ALA A 288 24.77 17.37 -0.89
N ASN A 289 23.75 17.41 -0.03
CA ASN A 289 23.40 16.30 0.86
C ASN A 289 22.93 15.07 0.06
N ILE A 290 22.18 15.25 -1.04
CA ILE A 290 21.80 14.13 -1.92
C ILE A 290 23.04 13.41 -2.49
N LYS A 291 24.10 14.16 -2.86
CA LYS A 291 25.37 13.56 -3.30
C LYS A 291 26.05 12.78 -2.18
N LEU A 292 26.04 13.30 -0.95
CA LEU A 292 26.58 12.59 0.22
C LEU A 292 25.84 11.27 0.46
N ILE A 293 24.52 11.23 0.32
CA ILE A 293 23.73 9.99 0.44
C ILE A 293 24.17 8.96 -0.62
N LYS A 294 24.36 9.38 -1.88
CA LYS A 294 24.83 8.49 -2.96
C LYS A 294 26.18 7.86 -2.65
N ASP A 295 27.12 8.66 -2.16
CA ASP A 295 28.50 8.21 -1.94
C ASP A 295 28.67 7.42 -0.64
N HIS A 296 27.63 7.36 0.21
CA HIS A 296 27.65 6.66 1.48
C HIS A 296 28.03 5.16 1.32
N PRO A 297 28.96 4.63 2.12
CA PRO A 297 29.50 3.28 1.95
C PRO A 297 28.47 2.19 2.23
N LYS A 298 27.55 2.44 3.17
CA LYS A 298 26.51 1.46 3.57
C LYS A 298 25.36 1.32 2.58
N LEU A 299 25.25 2.22 1.60
CA LEU A 299 24.13 2.23 0.69
C LEU A 299 24.26 1.13 -0.37
N SER A 300 23.19 0.37 -0.59
CA SER A 300 23.17 -0.69 -1.61
C SER A 300 23.30 -0.13 -3.03
N LYS A 301 23.87 -0.90 -3.96
CA LYS A 301 24.03 -0.47 -5.37
C LYS A 301 22.70 -0.06 -6.00
N LYS A 302 21.61 -0.80 -5.72
CA LYS A 302 20.26 -0.49 -6.20
C LYS A 302 19.81 0.92 -5.80
N LEU A 303 20.00 1.28 -4.53
CA LEU A 303 19.61 2.59 -4.01
C LEU A 303 20.54 3.70 -4.51
N LYS A 304 21.83 3.42 -4.69
CA LYS A 304 22.77 4.35 -5.36
C LYS A 304 22.32 4.70 -6.77
N PHE A 305 21.83 3.72 -7.54
CA PHE A 305 21.27 3.99 -8.87
C PHE A 305 20.03 4.88 -8.82
N LYS A 306 19.10 4.64 -7.88
CA LYS A 306 17.94 5.53 -7.70
C LYS A 306 18.33 6.98 -7.44
N ILE A 307 19.32 7.20 -6.56
CA ILE A 307 19.82 8.55 -6.30
C ILE A 307 20.56 9.12 -7.52
N LEU A 308 21.25 8.27 -8.28
CA LEU A 308 21.89 8.69 -9.52
C LEU A 308 20.84 9.20 -10.53
N ASP A 309 19.71 8.51 -10.64
CA ASP A 309 18.59 8.92 -11.51
C ASP A 309 18.05 10.29 -11.08
N ILE A 310 17.90 10.54 -9.77
CA ILE A 310 17.57 11.86 -9.20
C ILE A 310 18.62 12.92 -9.58
N LEU A 311 19.90 12.57 -9.53
CA LEU A 311 21.00 13.49 -9.85
C LEU A 311 21.20 13.69 -11.36
N HIS A 312 20.31 13.16 -12.19
CA HIS A 312 20.31 13.33 -13.64
C HIS A 312 18.89 13.56 -14.23
N CYS A 313 17.88 13.84 -13.39
CA CYS A 313 16.47 13.92 -13.77
C CYS A 313 16.09 15.16 -14.58
#